data_AF-I3KPJ8-F1
#
_entry.id   AF-I3KPJ8-F1
#
_cell.length_a   1.000
_cell.length_b   1.000
_cell.length_c   1.000
_cell.angle_alpha   90.00
_cell.angle_beta   90.00
_cell.angle_gamma   90.00
#
_symmetry.space_group_name_H-M   'P 1'
#
loop_
_entity.id
_entity.type
_entity.pdbx_description
1 polymer ?
#
loop_
_entity_poly.entity_id
_entity_poly.type
_entity_poly.pdbx_seq_one_letter_code
_entity_poly.pdbx_strand_id
1 'polypeptide(L)'
;MKFLHSAINEALEVCSIRTPGDLRVCFTLRKFLHFSKMISRIFIACLFLGMYSTGSSLSCKWIVKHPGNEMSQFSLYNEIALGRLHMMITNTTKDAEIEHNVAFPNRLYRQTSKATAEDKLAFTIQILNDLFALFKKNRSSAPWEENTVENFLNIVNKQTEELRSCIGSHSNTTQKGQQLSFRREMYFERLLNEILKKNGYSAEAWEKIRNITQAHLRQCEFLISPRTAH
;
A
#
# COMPACT_ATOMS: atom_id res chain seq x y z
N MET A 1 17.75 7.42 -35.46
CA MET A 1 17.22 6.30 -36.28
C MET A 1 17.03 6.66 -37.76
N LYS A 2 16.58 7.87 -38.13
CA LYS A 2 16.42 8.30 -39.55
C LYS A 2 17.73 8.34 -40.36
N PHE A 3 18.83 8.81 -39.76
CA PHE A 3 20.15 8.85 -40.41
C PHE A 3 20.71 7.47 -40.76
N LEU A 4 20.52 6.48 -39.89
CA LEU A 4 20.97 5.11 -40.13
C LEU A 4 20.20 4.48 -41.31
N HIS A 5 18.90 4.77 -41.41
CA HIS A 5 18.04 4.25 -42.46
C HIS A 5 18.38 4.84 -43.84
N SER A 6 18.86 6.10 -43.89
CA SER A 6 19.32 6.75 -45.12
C SER A 6 20.63 6.15 -45.63
N ALA A 7 21.62 5.99 -44.75
CA ALA A 7 22.92 5.40 -45.09
C ALA A 7 22.81 3.92 -45.53
N ILE A 8 21.81 3.19 -45.01
CA ILE A 8 21.54 1.79 -45.39
C ILE A 8 20.92 1.68 -46.79
N ASN A 9 20.09 2.64 -47.20
CA ASN A 9 19.48 2.64 -48.53
C ASN A 9 20.52 2.96 -49.62
N GLU A 10 21.46 3.88 -49.36
CA GLU A 10 22.61 4.12 -50.24
C GLU A 10 23.50 2.88 -50.38
N ALA A 11 23.77 2.16 -49.28
CA ALA A 11 24.58 0.95 -49.31
C ALA A 11 23.91 -0.22 -50.07
N LEU A 12 22.57 -0.27 -50.11
CA LEU A 12 21.81 -1.27 -50.85
C LEU A 12 21.72 -0.98 -52.36
N GLU A 13 21.71 0.28 -52.78
CA GLU A 13 21.81 0.63 -54.21
C GLU A 13 23.18 0.26 -54.79
N VAL A 14 24.25 0.47 -54.03
CA VAL A 14 25.62 0.10 -54.45
C VAL A 14 25.75 -1.41 -54.68
N CYS A 15 25.04 -2.25 -53.90
CA CYS A 15 25.02 -3.71 -54.06
C CYS A 15 24.31 -4.21 -55.33
N SER A 16 23.61 -3.36 -56.08
CA SER A 16 22.88 -3.74 -57.31
C SER A 16 23.75 -3.67 -58.58
N ILE A 17 24.95 -3.09 -58.51
CA ILE A 17 25.82 -2.84 -59.67
C ILE A 17 27.00 -3.83 -59.70
N ARG A 18 26.69 -5.05 -60.15
CA ARG A 18 27.50 -6.12 -60.79
C ARG A 18 29.05 -6.07 -60.69
N THR A 19 29.64 -6.90 -59.80
CA THR A 19 30.83 -7.78 -60.08
C THR A 19 30.81 -9.06 -59.20
N PRO A 20 31.48 -10.17 -59.58
CA PRO A 20 31.35 -11.48 -58.89
C PRO A 20 31.96 -11.55 -57.47
N GLY A 21 32.81 -10.59 -57.09
CA GLY A 21 33.41 -10.51 -55.74
C GLY A 21 32.47 -9.96 -54.66
N ASP A 22 31.38 -9.30 -55.08
CA ASP A 22 30.51 -8.50 -54.20
C ASP A 22 29.33 -9.28 -53.58
N LEU A 23 28.99 -10.47 -54.11
CA LEU A 23 27.89 -11.26 -53.54
C LEU A 23 28.14 -11.69 -52.09
N ARG A 24 29.41 -11.93 -51.72
CA ARG A 24 29.77 -12.36 -50.35
C ARG A 24 29.65 -11.21 -49.36
N VAL A 25 29.93 -9.98 -49.79
CA VAL A 25 29.79 -8.74 -49.01
C VAL A 25 28.31 -8.41 -48.83
N CYS A 26 27.50 -8.44 -49.90
CA CYS A 26 26.06 -8.20 -49.82
C CYS A 26 25.31 -9.27 -48.98
N PHE A 27 25.73 -10.55 -49.04
CA PHE A 27 25.13 -11.60 -48.19
C PHE A 27 25.47 -11.41 -46.70
N THR A 28 26.70 -10.97 -46.41
CA THR A 28 27.15 -10.67 -45.04
C THR A 28 26.46 -9.43 -44.49
N LEU A 29 26.31 -8.37 -45.29
CA LEU A 29 25.52 -7.18 -44.95
C LEU A 29 24.05 -7.51 -44.71
N ARG A 30 23.43 -8.36 -45.54
CA ARG A 30 22.03 -8.79 -45.36
C ARG A 30 21.85 -9.60 -44.08
N LYS A 31 22.81 -10.48 -43.75
CA LYS A 31 22.85 -11.20 -42.46
C LYS A 31 23.04 -10.24 -41.29
N PHE A 32 23.92 -9.25 -41.40
CA PHE A 32 24.17 -8.24 -40.37
C PHE A 32 22.96 -7.33 -40.14
N LEU A 33 22.26 -6.92 -41.21
CA LEU A 33 20.99 -6.18 -41.16
C LEU A 33 19.86 -7.00 -40.52
N HIS A 34 19.78 -8.30 -40.85
CA HIS A 34 18.80 -9.19 -40.24
C HIS A 34 19.10 -9.41 -38.75
N PHE A 35 20.38 -9.60 -38.40
CA PHE A 35 20.84 -9.74 -37.02
C PHE A 35 20.62 -8.45 -36.21
N SER A 36 20.87 -7.28 -36.80
CA SER A 36 20.60 -5.96 -36.20
C SER A 36 19.11 -5.72 -35.97
N LYS A 37 18.23 -6.08 -36.93
CA LYS A 37 16.77 -6.04 -36.76
C LYS A 37 16.28 -7.01 -35.67
N MET A 38 16.86 -8.21 -35.62
CA MET A 38 16.52 -9.21 -34.60
C MET A 38 16.96 -8.77 -33.20
N ILE A 39 18.18 -8.24 -33.07
CA ILE A 39 18.70 -7.64 -31.84
C ILE A 39 17.85 -6.45 -31.41
N SER A 40 17.49 -5.54 -32.32
CA SER A 40 16.63 -4.40 -31.99
C SER A 40 15.26 -4.84 -31.46
N ARG A 41 14.67 -5.89 -32.03
CA ARG A 41 13.40 -6.47 -31.54
C ARG A 41 13.56 -7.12 -30.17
N ILE A 42 14.67 -7.81 -29.91
CA ILE A 42 14.98 -8.39 -28.60
C ILE A 42 15.21 -7.29 -27.56
N PHE A 43 15.98 -6.25 -27.89
CA PHE A 43 16.16 -5.09 -27.00
C PHE A 43 14.83 -4.39 -26.69
N ILE A 44 13.95 -4.21 -27.68
CA ILE A 44 12.62 -3.65 -27.48
C ILE A 44 11.77 -4.57 -26.59
N ALA A 45 11.78 -5.89 -26.81
CA ALA A 45 11.09 -6.86 -25.96
C ALA A 45 11.65 -6.88 -24.52
N CYS A 46 12.96 -6.75 -24.35
CA CYS A 46 13.62 -6.64 -23.05
C CYS A 46 13.32 -5.30 -22.35
N LEU A 47 13.19 -4.20 -23.10
CA LEU A 47 12.74 -2.91 -22.56
C LEU A 47 11.28 -3.00 -22.09
N PHE A 48 10.41 -3.69 -22.82
CA PHE A 48 9.06 -3.96 -22.37
C PHE A 48 9.03 -4.87 -21.13
N LEU A 49 9.83 -5.94 -21.08
CA LEU A 49 9.94 -6.81 -19.90
C LEU A 49 10.57 -6.10 -18.68
N GLY A 50 11.51 -5.19 -18.90
CA GLY A 50 12.12 -4.36 -17.85
C GLY A 50 11.20 -3.25 -17.33
N MET A 51 10.17 -2.85 -18.10
CA MET A 51 9.16 -1.89 -17.64
C MET A 51 8.03 -2.56 -16.82
N TYR A 52 7.95 -3.89 -16.77
CA TYR A 52 7.03 -4.61 -15.87
C TYR A 52 7.61 -4.90 -14.49
N SER A 53 8.82 -4.45 -14.17
CA SER A 53 9.43 -4.63 -12.84
C SER A 53 9.23 -3.44 -11.88
N THR A 54 8.42 -2.44 -12.24
CA THR A 54 8.06 -1.35 -11.34
C THR A 54 6.97 -1.78 -10.38
N GLY A 55 7.36 -1.99 -9.11
CA GLY A 55 6.44 -2.03 -7.97
C GLY A 55 5.81 -3.40 -7.68
N SER A 56 6.60 -4.46 -7.52
CA SER A 56 6.04 -5.70 -6.98
C SER A 56 5.84 -5.56 -5.47
N SER A 57 4.60 -5.48 -4.98
CA SER A 57 4.28 -5.53 -3.55
C SER A 57 4.76 -6.82 -2.85
N LEU A 58 5.25 -7.80 -3.62
CA LEU A 58 5.83 -9.06 -3.17
C LEU A 58 7.15 -8.87 -2.38
N SER A 59 7.75 -7.67 -2.37
CA SER A 59 9.04 -7.39 -1.72
C SER A 59 8.95 -6.57 -0.42
N CYS A 60 7.75 -6.23 0.06
CA CYS A 60 7.59 -5.46 1.29
C CYS A 60 8.03 -6.28 2.51
N LYS A 61 9.28 -6.05 2.97
CA LYS A 61 9.87 -6.74 4.12
C LYS A 61 9.05 -6.60 5.41
N TRP A 62 8.23 -5.55 5.51
CA TRP A 62 7.44 -5.28 6.69
C TRP A 62 6.21 -6.18 6.85
N ILE A 63 5.60 -6.63 5.75
CA ILE A 63 4.40 -7.48 5.78
C ILE A 63 4.71 -8.96 5.51
N VAL A 64 5.95 -9.26 5.08
CA VAL A 64 6.43 -10.62 4.85
C VAL A 64 7.07 -11.16 6.12
N LYS A 65 6.84 -12.44 6.43
CA LYS A 65 7.55 -13.13 7.51
C LYS A 65 8.97 -13.44 7.07
N HIS A 66 9.96 -13.04 7.88
CA HIS A 66 11.35 -13.40 7.63
C HIS A 66 11.62 -14.85 8.04
N PRO A 67 12.52 -15.58 7.36
CA PRO A 67 12.94 -16.91 7.79
C PRO A 67 13.42 -16.90 9.23
N GLY A 68 12.84 -17.77 10.07
CA GLY A 68 13.13 -17.83 11.51
C GLY A 68 12.24 -16.96 12.40
N ASN A 69 11.39 -16.09 11.82
CA ASN A 69 10.44 -15.28 12.59
C ASN A 69 9.03 -15.86 12.52
N GLU A 70 8.32 -15.88 13.65
CA GLU A 70 6.92 -16.31 13.72
C GLU A 70 5.95 -15.33 13.03
N MET A 71 6.30 -14.04 13.04
CA MET A 71 5.44 -12.95 12.58
C MET A 71 6.17 -11.93 11.70
N SER A 72 5.40 -11.17 10.91
CA SER A 72 5.92 -10.03 10.15
C SER A 72 6.24 -8.86 11.08
N GLN A 73 7.04 -7.90 10.63
CA GLN A 73 7.28 -6.67 11.41
C GLN A 73 5.98 -5.90 11.67
N PHE A 74 5.10 -5.83 10.67
CA PHE A 74 3.79 -5.22 10.85
C PHE A 74 3.00 -5.91 11.96
N SER A 75 2.91 -7.24 11.93
CA SER A 75 2.20 -8.02 12.92
C SER A 75 2.76 -7.79 14.32
N LEU A 76 4.09 -7.75 14.47
CA LEU A 76 4.75 -7.47 15.76
C LEU A 76 4.34 -6.10 16.29
N TYR A 77 4.48 -5.06 15.49
CA TYR A 77 4.11 -3.71 15.91
C TYR A 77 2.61 -3.57 16.15
N ASN A 78 1.77 -4.31 15.43
CA ASN A 78 0.33 -4.33 15.63
C ASN A 78 -0.04 -4.94 16.98
N GLU A 79 0.60 -6.04 17.39
CA GLU A 79 0.45 -6.61 18.73
C GLU A 79 0.91 -5.66 19.83
N ILE A 80 2.04 -4.96 19.63
CA ILE A 80 2.50 -3.95 20.59
C ILE A 80 1.49 -2.80 20.69
N ALA A 81 0.93 -2.32 19.56
CA ALA A 81 -0.09 -1.29 19.53
C ALA A 81 -1.38 -1.72 20.27
N LEU A 82 -1.83 -2.96 20.05
CA LEU A 82 -2.95 -3.56 20.76
C LEU A 82 -2.68 -3.66 22.27
N GLY A 83 -1.46 -4.05 22.66
CA GLY A 83 -1.03 -4.07 24.06
C GLY A 83 -1.08 -2.68 24.70
N ARG A 84 -0.65 -1.63 23.99
CA ARG A 84 -0.77 -0.24 24.47
C ARG A 84 -2.23 0.19 24.65
N LEU A 85 -3.12 -0.13 23.70
CA LEU A 85 -4.55 0.11 23.85
C LEU A 85 -5.19 -0.67 25.00
N HIS A 86 -4.66 -1.86 25.31
CA HIS A 86 -5.14 -2.65 26.44
C HIS A 86 -4.76 -2.02 27.77
N MET A 87 -3.55 -1.46 27.88
CA MET A 87 -3.12 -0.75 29.10
C MET A 87 -3.92 0.54 29.34
N MET A 88 -4.57 1.10 28.33
CA MET A 88 -5.49 2.23 28.47
C MET A 88 -6.85 1.83 29.07
N ILE A 89 -7.13 0.55 29.29
CA ILE A 89 -8.41 0.12 29.89
C ILE A 89 -8.50 0.65 31.31
N THR A 90 -9.63 1.28 31.62
CA THR A 90 -9.94 1.78 32.96
C THR A 90 -11.09 1.00 33.60
N ASN A 91 -11.02 0.74 34.91
CA ASN A 91 -12.06 0.02 35.65
C ASN A 91 -13.37 0.84 35.80
N THR A 92 -13.37 2.10 35.37
CA THR A 92 -14.43 3.09 35.60
C THR A 92 -15.54 3.08 34.55
N THR A 93 -15.44 2.30 33.47
CA THR A 93 -16.40 2.32 32.35
C THR A 93 -17.16 1.02 32.14
N LYS A 94 -17.45 0.32 33.24
CA LYS A 94 -18.55 -0.65 33.23
C LYS A 94 -19.85 0.15 33.26
N ASP A 95 -20.58 0.12 32.15
CA ASP A 95 -22.05 0.33 32.09
C ASP A 95 -22.60 1.72 31.70
N ALA A 96 -21.78 2.68 31.26
CA ALA A 96 -22.32 3.87 30.59
C ALA A 96 -22.36 3.65 29.06
N GLU A 97 -23.46 3.09 28.57
CA GLU A 97 -23.71 2.99 27.12
C GLU A 97 -24.00 4.39 26.54
N ILE A 98 -23.02 4.94 25.83
CA ILE A 98 -23.30 6.09 24.96
C ILE A 98 -24.06 5.62 23.71
N GLU A 99 -25.25 6.17 23.49
CA GLU A 99 -26.03 5.92 22.30
C GLU A 99 -25.34 6.53 21.08
N HIS A 100 -25.00 5.69 20.09
CA HIS A 100 -24.42 6.13 18.82
C HIS A 100 -24.90 5.21 17.69
N ASN A 101 -25.01 5.75 16.48
CA ASN A 101 -25.48 5.01 15.31
C ASN A 101 -24.35 4.61 14.33
N VAL A 102 -23.08 4.77 14.75
CA VAL A 102 -21.93 4.53 13.88
C VAL A 102 -21.51 3.07 13.95
N ALA A 103 -22.07 2.27 13.05
CA ALA A 103 -21.67 0.88 12.90
C ALA A 103 -20.25 0.74 12.36
N PHE A 104 -19.51 -0.26 12.86
CA PHE A 104 -18.18 -0.61 12.35
C PHE A 104 -18.24 -0.93 10.83
N PRO A 105 -17.27 -0.48 10.01
CA PRO A 105 -17.41 -0.44 8.57
C PRO A 105 -17.02 -1.79 7.93
N ASN A 106 -17.66 -2.88 8.38
CA ASN A 106 -17.43 -4.24 7.89
C ASN A 106 -17.52 -4.37 6.36
N ARG A 107 -18.43 -3.61 5.73
CA ARG A 107 -18.57 -3.59 4.28
C ARG A 107 -17.35 -2.99 3.58
N LEU A 108 -16.70 -1.97 4.16
CA LEU A 108 -15.47 -1.40 3.60
C LEU A 108 -14.34 -2.43 3.64
N TYR A 109 -14.09 -3.03 4.79
CA TYR A 109 -13.06 -4.08 4.93
C TYR A 109 -13.29 -5.26 3.99
N ARG A 110 -14.53 -5.73 3.84
CA ARG A 110 -14.88 -6.81 2.90
C ARG A 110 -14.65 -6.43 1.42
N GLN A 111 -14.84 -5.17 1.07
CA GLN A 111 -14.58 -4.70 -0.30
C GLN A 111 -13.09 -4.56 -0.56
N THR A 112 -12.34 -4.00 0.40
CA THR A 112 -10.89 -3.87 0.36
C THR A 112 -10.19 -5.24 0.33
N SER A 113 -10.71 -6.25 1.03
CA SER A 113 -10.11 -7.60 1.02
C SER A 113 -10.08 -8.25 -0.36
N LYS A 114 -10.91 -7.78 -1.30
CA LYS A 114 -10.97 -8.21 -2.70
C LYS A 114 -10.21 -7.28 -3.66
N ALA A 115 -9.53 -6.26 -3.15
CA ALA A 115 -8.72 -5.34 -3.94
C ALA A 115 -7.32 -5.91 -4.20
N THR A 116 -6.50 -5.17 -4.94
CA THR A 116 -5.09 -5.52 -5.17
C THR A 116 -4.29 -5.48 -3.85
N ALA A 117 -3.11 -6.11 -3.82
CA ALA A 117 -2.26 -6.06 -2.63
C ALA A 117 -1.81 -4.62 -2.30
N GLU A 118 -1.53 -3.81 -3.33
CA GLU A 118 -1.21 -2.39 -3.19
C GLU A 118 -2.39 -1.58 -2.62
N ASP A 119 -3.61 -1.78 -3.14
CA ASP A 119 -4.80 -1.10 -2.61
C ASP A 119 -5.08 -1.48 -1.14
N LYS A 120 -4.86 -2.74 -0.75
CA LYS A 120 -4.99 -3.19 0.65
C LYS A 120 -3.98 -2.51 1.55
N LEU A 121 -2.73 -2.42 1.10
CA LEU A 121 -1.64 -1.76 1.80
C LEU A 121 -1.91 -0.25 1.95
N ALA A 122 -2.29 0.41 0.85
CA ALA A 122 -2.66 1.83 0.85
C ALA A 122 -3.84 2.11 1.78
N PHE A 123 -4.88 1.28 1.75
CA PHE A 123 -6.03 1.39 2.64
C PHE A 123 -5.63 1.18 4.12
N THR A 124 -4.70 0.27 4.41
CA THR A 124 -4.20 0.04 5.77
C THR A 124 -3.45 1.26 6.30
N ILE A 125 -2.56 1.86 5.50
CA ILE A 125 -1.86 3.10 5.83
C ILE A 125 -2.86 4.23 6.09
N GLN A 126 -3.89 4.34 5.26
CA GLN A 126 -4.98 5.30 5.40
C GLN A 126 -5.71 5.16 6.75
N ILE A 127 -6.10 3.94 7.14
CA ILE A 127 -6.72 3.68 8.45
C ILE A 127 -5.79 4.09 9.59
N LEU A 128 -4.50 3.72 9.55
CA LEU A 128 -3.55 4.04 10.61
C LEU A 128 -3.36 5.56 10.79
N ASN A 129 -3.30 6.31 9.68
CA ASN A 129 -3.24 7.77 9.74
C ASN A 129 -4.48 8.38 10.37
N ASP A 130 -5.67 7.87 10.04
CA ASP A 130 -6.91 8.41 10.61
C ASP A 130 -7.02 8.10 12.11
N LEU A 131 -6.59 6.90 12.54
CA LEU A 131 -6.49 6.56 13.96
C LEU A 131 -5.50 7.48 14.68
N PHE A 132 -4.32 7.72 14.09
CA PHE A 132 -3.34 8.65 14.64
C PHE A 132 -3.92 10.07 14.78
N ALA A 133 -4.57 10.58 13.73
CA ALA A 133 -5.19 11.91 13.73
C ALA A 133 -6.35 12.03 14.73
N LEU A 134 -7.14 10.96 14.89
CA LEU A 134 -8.24 10.90 15.85
C LEU A 134 -7.71 10.97 17.28
N PHE A 135 -6.66 10.20 17.59
CA PHE A 135 -6.05 10.23 18.91
C PHE A 135 -5.36 11.58 19.17
N LYS A 136 -4.78 12.26 18.19
CA LYS A 136 -4.18 13.60 18.41
C LYS A 136 -5.17 14.72 18.77
N LYS A 137 -6.49 14.48 18.78
CA LYS A 137 -7.48 15.47 19.21
C LYS A 137 -7.41 15.71 20.72
N ASN A 138 -8.15 16.71 21.20
CA ASN A 138 -8.23 16.97 22.64
C ASN A 138 -8.94 15.81 23.35
N ARG A 139 -8.18 15.11 24.20
CA ARG A 139 -8.60 13.95 24.99
C ARG A 139 -8.57 14.25 26.49
N SER A 140 -8.71 15.51 26.91
CA SER A 140 -8.61 15.91 28.33
C SER A 140 -9.55 15.13 29.26
N SER A 141 -10.65 14.61 28.71
CA SER A 141 -11.65 13.80 29.43
C SER A 141 -11.47 12.29 29.24
N ALA A 142 -10.52 11.84 28.42
CA ALA A 142 -10.18 10.43 28.33
C ALA A 142 -9.44 10.02 29.62
N PRO A 143 -9.77 8.87 30.23
CA PRO A 143 -9.21 8.48 31.52
C PRO A 143 -7.82 7.83 31.40
N TRP A 144 -7.11 8.07 30.28
CA TRP A 144 -5.87 7.39 29.93
C TRP A 144 -4.66 8.19 30.35
N GLU A 145 -3.59 7.51 30.76
CA GLU A 145 -2.29 8.13 30.99
C GLU A 145 -1.70 8.63 29.66
N GLU A 146 -1.32 9.91 29.60
CA GLU A 146 -0.82 10.54 28.37
C GLU A 146 0.40 9.80 27.79
N ASN A 147 1.36 9.39 28.63
CA ASN A 147 2.53 8.63 28.20
C ASN A 147 2.15 7.29 27.52
N THR A 148 1.13 6.60 28.02
CA THR A 148 0.64 5.37 27.38
C THR A 148 0.05 5.66 26.00
N VAL A 149 -0.60 6.80 25.83
CA VAL A 149 -1.17 7.24 24.54
C VAL A 149 -0.11 7.73 23.56
N GLU A 150 0.89 8.48 24.01
CA GLU A 150 2.03 8.88 23.20
C GLU A 150 2.80 7.66 22.68
N ASN A 151 3.02 6.66 23.53
CA ASN A 151 3.65 5.40 23.13
C ASN A 151 2.83 4.67 22.05
N PHE A 152 1.50 4.62 22.18
CA PHE A 152 0.63 4.09 21.14
C PHE A 152 0.76 4.85 19.82
N LEU A 153 0.70 6.19 19.87
CA LEU A 153 0.83 7.05 18.69
C LEU A 153 2.19 6.87 17.99
N ASN A 154 3.28 6.72 18.76
CA ASN A 154 4.61 6.47 18.22
C ASN A 154 4.68 5.14 17.45
N ILE A 155 4.05 4.08 17.97
CA ILE A 155 3.97 2.78 17.31
C ILE A 155 3.15 2.87 16.02
N VAL A 156 1.97 3.49 16.07
CA VAL A 156 1.10 3.66 14.88
C VAL A 156 1.78 4.50 13.81
N ASN A 157 2.50 5.56 14.20
CA ASN A 157 3.27 6.38 13.28
C ASN A 157 4.39 5.55 12.62
N LYS A 158 5.13 4.76 13.41
CA LYS A 158 6.17 3.87 12.90
C LYS A 158 5.61 2.86 11.89
N GLN A 159 4.49 2.20 12.21
CA GLN A 159 3.82 1.29 11.27
C GLN A 159 3.49 2.01 9.96
N THR A 160 2.98 3.24 10.05
CA THR A 160 2.58 4.03 8.88
C THR A 160 3.78 4.40 8.00
N GLU A 161 4.86 4.92 8.59
CA GLU A 161 6.09 5.29 7.87
C GLU A 161 6.70 4.10 7.15
N GLU A 162 6.78 2.96 7.82
CA GLU A 162 7.40 1.76 7.28
C GLU A 162 6.54 1.12 6.17
N LEU A 163 5.21 1.08 6.34
CA LEU A 163 4.33 0.61 5.26
C LEU A 163 4.32 1.54 4.05
N ARG A 164 4.48 2.85 4.23
CA ARG A 164 4.64 3.80 3.11
C ARG A 164 5.87 3.49 2.27
N SER A 165 6.96 3.03 2.88
CA SER A 165 8.17 2.63 2.16
C SER A 165 7.93 1.46 1.20
N CYS A 166 6.87 0.68 1.41
CA CYS A 166 6.49 -0.45 0.57
C CYS A 166 5.64 -0.07 -0.65
N ILE A 167 5.18 1.17 -0.75
CA ILE A 167 4.42 1.66 -1.90
C ILE A 167 5.38 2.43 -2.82
N GLY A 168 5.46 2.02 -4.09
CA GLY A 168 6.26 2.75 -5.07
C GLY A 168 5.74 4.16 -5.29
N SER A 169 6.62 5.10 -5.63
CA SER A 169 6.30 6.54 -5.80
C SER A 169 5.21 6.85 -6.84
N HIS A 170 4.72 5.85 -7.59
CA HIS A 170 3.75 5.98 -8.68
C HIS A 170 2.53 5.07 -8.53
N SER A 171 2.15 4.69 -7.29
CA SER A 171 0.90 3.93 -7.09
C SER A 171 -0.31 4.78 -7.49
N ASN A 172 -0.79 4.58 -8.71
CA ASN A 172 -2.03 5.21 -9.17
C ASN A 172 -3.19 4.53 -8.46
N THR A 173 -3.81 5.23 -7.52
CA THR A 173 -5.01 4.72 -6.85
C THR A 173 -6.09 4.50 -7.89
N THR A 174 -6.56 3.25 -8.00
CA THR A 174 -7.64 2.90 -8.91
C THR A 174 -8.91 3.70 -8.58
N GLN A 175 -9.84 3.87 -9.53
CA GLN A 175 -11.14 4.51 -9.26
C GLN A 175 -11.86 3.86 -8.07
N LYS A 176 -11.73 2.53 -7.96
CA LYS A 176 -12.24 1.76 -6.82
C LYS A 176 -11.53 2.11 -5.51
N GLY A 177 -10.20 2.26 -5.52
CA GLY A 177 -9.41 2.73 -4.38
C GLY A 177 -9.83 4.13 -3.92
N GLN A 178 -10.09 5.05 -4.85
CA GLN A 178 -10.58 6.41 -4.53
C GLN A 178 -11.95 6.37 -3.85
N GLN A 179 -12.89 5.55 -4.37
CA GLN A 179 -14.20 5.36 -3.75
C GLN A 179 -14.09 4.79 -2.33
N LEU A 180 -13.19 3.83 -2.11
CA LEU A 180 -12.93 3.27 -0.78
C LEU A 180 -12.35 4.32 0.17
N SER A 181 -11.43 5.17 -0.30
CA SER A 181 -10.85 6.29 0.49
C SER A 181 -11.94 7.24 0.97
N PHE A 182 -12.78 7.72 0.04
CA PHE A 182 -13.86 8.66 0.36
C PHE A 182 -14.85 8.11 1.39
N ARG A 183 -15.27 6.83 1.23
CA ARG A 183 -16.19 6.21 2.20
C ARG A 183 -15.57 5.99 3.57
N ARG A 184 -14.25 5.80 3.61
CA ARG A 184 -13.46 5.68 4.83
C ARG A 184 -13.34 7.03 5.54
N GLU A 185 -13.06 8.11 4.81
CA GLU A 185 -13.06 9.49 5.34
C GLU A 185 -14.41 9.85 5.96
N MET A 186 -15.53 9.61 5.25
CA MET A 186 -16.87 9.83 5.80
C MET A 186 -17.13 9.02 7.08
N TYR A 187 -16.60 7.80 7.17
CA TYR A 187 -16.75 6.98 8.36
C TYR A 187 -16.00 7.58 9.57
N PHE A 188 -14.76 8.04 9.39
CA PHE A 188 -14.00 8.68 10.47
C PHE A 188 -14.59 10.02 10.89
N GLU A 189 -15.13 10.80 9.94
CA GLU A 189 -15.91 12.00 10.27
C GLU A 189 -17.15 11.66 11.11
N ARG A 190 -17.84 10.56 10.82
CA ARG A 190 -18.96 10.10 11.66
C ARG A 190 -18.51 9.68 13.05
N LEU A 191 -17.37 9.00 13.21
CA LEU A 191 -16.81 8.71 14.54
C LEU A 191 -16.57 10.00 15.33
N LEU A 192 -15.96 11.00 14.70
CA LEU A 192 -15.69 12.28 15.34
C LEU A 192 -16.99 13.01 15.73
N ASN A 193 -17.94 13.12 14.80
CA ASN A 193 -19.13 13.94 15.00
C ASN A 193 -20.19 13.25 15.87
N GLU A 194 -20.49 11.98 15.60
CA GLU A 194 -21.60 11.27 16.25
C GLU A 194 -21.20 10.57 17.56
N ILE A 195 -19.92 10.24 17.75
CA ILE A 195 -19.43 9.63 19.00
C ILE A 195 -18.78 10.70 19.87
N LEU A 196 -17.71 11.35 19.40
CA LEU A 196 -16.97 12.28 20.25
C LEU A 196 -17.72 13.59 20.49
N LYS A 197 -18.00 14.38 19.45
CA LYS A 197 -18.61 15.71 19.61
C LYS A 197 -19.99 15.66 20.26
N LYS A 198 -20.87 14.76 19.77
CA LYS A 198 -22.24 14.62 20.30
C LYS A 198 -22.28 14.23 21.78
N ASN A 199 -21.30 13.46 22.25
CA ASN A 199 -21.18 13.05 23.65
C ASN A 199 -20.17 13.92 24.43
N GLY A 200 -19.88 15.15 23.95
CA GLY A 200 -19.07 16.12 24.67
C GLY A 200 -17.62 15.70 24.93
N TYR A 201 -17.05 14.83 24.08
CA TYR A 201 -15.73 14.22 24.28
C TYR A 201 -15.57 13.50 25.63
N SER A 202 -16.67 12.98 26.20
CA SER A 202 -16.69 12.26 27.47
C SER A 202 -15.74 11.06 27.53
N ALA A 203 -15.42 10.61 28.75
CA ALA A 203 -14.57 9.45 29.00
C ALA A 203 -15.13 8.20 28.30
N GLU A 204 -16.45 8.00 28.36
CA GLU A 204 -17.19 6.91 27.75
C GLU A 204 -17.09 6.94 26.22
N ALA A 205 -17.16 8.13 25.61
CA ALA A 205 -16.98 8.30 24.18
C ALA A 205 -15.57 7.93 23.73
N TRP A 206 -14.56 8.30 24.50
CA TRP A 206 -13.18 7.90 24.24
C TRP A 206 -12.96 6.40 24.41
N GLU A 207 -13.54 5.76 25.43
CA GLU A 207 -13.52 4.30 25.59
C GLU A 207 -14.17 3.59 24.40
N LYS A 208 -15.26 4.15 23.85
CA LYS A 208 -15.86 3.64 22.62
C LYS A 208 -14.91 3.74 21.44
N ILE A 209 -14.23 4.88 21.26
CA ILE A 209 -13.21 5.07 20.22
C ILE A 209 -12.04 4.09 20.39
N ARG A 210 -11.59 3.83 21.63
CA ARG A 210 -10.53 2.85 21.92
C ARG A 210 -10.93 1.44 21.48
N ASN A 211 -12.15 1.01 21.79
CA ASN A 211 -12.67 -0.29 21.35
C ASN A 211 -12.82 -0.39 19.82
N ILE A 212 -13.26 0.69 19.16
CA ILE A 212 -13.35 0.76 17.70
C ILE A 212 -11.95 0.69 17.07
N THR A 213 -10.97 1.38 17.65
CA THR A 213 -9.56 1.36 17.25
C THR A 213 -8.98 -0.04 17.33
N GLN A 214 -9.24 -0.76 18.42
CA GLN A 214 -8.85 -2.16 18.57
C GLN A 214 -9.41 -3.02 17.42
N ALA A 215 -10.66 -2.82 17.02
CA ALA A 215 -11.26 -3.52 15.90
C ALA A 215 -10.60 -3.15 14.56
N HIS A 216 -10.25 -1.88 14.34
CA HIS A 216 -9.54 -1.44 13.14
C HIS A 216 -8.15 -2.09 13.02
N LEU A 217 -7.36 -2.09 14.10
CA LEU A 217 -6.02 -2.70 14.11
C LEU A 217 -6.07 -4.20 13.79
N ARG A 218 -7.04 -4.92 14.36
CA ARG A 218 -7.27 -6.34 14.03
C ARG A 218 -7.65 -6.54 12.57
N GLN A 219 -8.50 -5.69 12.02
CA GLN A 219 -8.86 -5.79 10.61
C GLN A 219 -7.71 -5.43 9.67
N CYS A 220 -6.86 -4.47 10.04
CA CYS A 220 -5.63 -4.16 9.30
C CYS A 220 -4.71 -5.39 9.23
N GLU A 221 -4.49 -6.08 10.35
CA GLU A 221 -3.77 -7.36 10.37
C GLU A 221 -4.35 -8.35 9.36
N PHE A 222 -5.67 -8.59 9.39
CA PHE A 222 -6.31 -9.53 8.45
C PHE A 222 -6.27 -9.10 6.98
N LEU A 223 -6.10 -7.81 6.70
CA LEU A 223 -6.05 -7.28 5.34
C LEU A 223 -4.71 -7.52 4.67
N ILE A 224 -3.61 -7.30 5.39
CA ILE A 224 -2.26 -7.27 4.80
C ILE A 224 -1.37 -8.44 5.24
N SER A 225 -1.74 -9.21 6.25
CA SER A 225 -1.01 -10.42 6.61
C SER A 225 -1.26 -11.54 5.60
N PRO A 226 -0.20 -12.23 5.11
CA PRO A 226 -0.34 -13.35 4.21
C PRO A 226 -1.21 -14.43 4.85
N ARG A 227 -2.32 -14.81 4.18
CA ARG A 227 -3.06 -15.99 4.60
C ARG A 227 -2.26 -17.21 4.15
N THR A 228 -1.84 -18.04 5.10
CA THR A 228 -1.44 -19.40 4.77
C THR A 228 -2.66 -20.07 4.14
N ALA A 229 -2.55 -20.45 2.87
CA ALA A 229 -3.51 -21.38 2.29
C ALA A 229 -3.36 -22.69 3.08
N HIS A 230 -4.40 -23.03 3.85
CA HIS A 230 -4.56 -24.37 4.40
C HIS A 230 -5.22 -25.26 3.36
#